data_AF-A0A5B0N6G3-F1
#
_entry.id   AF-A0A5B0N6G3-F1
#
_cell.length_a   1.000
_cell.length_b   1.000
_cell.length_c   1.000
_cell.angle_alpha   90.00
_cell.angle_beta   90.00
_cell.angle_gamma   90.00
#
_symmetry.space_group_name_H-M   'P 1'
#
loop_
_entity.id
_entity.type
_entity.pdbx_description
1 polymer ?
#
loop_
_entity_poly.entity_id
_entity_poly.type
_entity_poly.pdbx_seq_one_letter_code
_entity_poly.pdbx_strand_id
1 'polypeptide(L)'
;MLEMSKNPQWDYGPELMELVADMVTWGSGDTRPDAFYEKPELFTPSSEEIEAFSLVGEPEFRHCLTSTANDPFFNAQVFNLELIQRARNSEADAKCASWKALYSTMIRTDAKDNYTEDNHTQPFIAAGFRKLHTLSHSCVDNLHLYLNPNQVSKTDLVHYKQKTLFEAGKFIIGKIQVLNALPAAKSNINGNGRTPNGLVVLQKRIWETLLCCLMMQNSFFIDYLENCIKDNEFPDKAMHAASKMSRYNRERSLFKEGDVKDINSSTEMKEWGKTRLSAFGSMAVFFLFGAAGWWHCLPDSHNFNQRDVWTLVHLGHARHEWLYGKERLKDRRRDDTPLYEIDSFVRWLLRKTNMHCLIPSEVDWESAPRFWAQHVNEKNLSRLAFQDIMVEVCKVKPMKSLNFKGNEAPDVKIRRPSKEIADNIKNTMKSYWTPMIDAYHQRVEDEPVEEEVDQGVQKPSGLPDGVPLFREPLPPFPSSGHSAHSLLKYGKIRTPRSRTESDDEEEEEDSQSSLESSLGNLRGEKREATLSPSPSDKDKDQDSSGTDPSRDSSEDIEDNRGRRHR
;
A
#
# COMPACT_ATOMS: atom_id res chain seq x y z
N MET A 1 25.80 -13.53 -8.35
CA MET A 1 24.74 -13.04 -7.43
C MET A 1 23.72 -12.10 -8.09
N LEU A 2 24.00 -11.45 -9.23
CA LEU A 2 22.99 -10.69 -10.01
C LEU A 2 22.01 -11.59 -10.79
N GLU A 3 22.43 -12.78 -11.20
CA GLU A 3 21.57 -13.74 -11.93
C GLU A 3 20.40 -14.29 -11.12
N MET A 4 20.57 -14.51 -9.82
CA MET A 4 19.48 -15.01 -8.95
C MET A 4 18.38 -13.97 -8.68
N SER A 5 18.62 -12.69 -8.97
CA SER A 5 17.63 -11.61 -8.74
C SER A 5 16.54 -11.50 -9.80
N LYS A 6 16.67 -12.31 -10.86
CA LYS A 6 15.71 -12.40 -11.96
C LYS A 6 14.86 -13.67 -11.90
N ASN A 7 14.85 -14.41 -10.79
CA ASN A 7 14.03 -15.62 -10.68
C ASN A 7 12.67 -15.28 -10.05
N PRO A 8 11.60 -15.04 -10.85
CA PRO A 8 10.27 -14.65 -10.35
C PRO A 8 9.54 -15.76 -9.57
N GLN A 9 10.18 -16.91 -9.37
CA GLN A 9 9.61 -18.08 -8.71
C GLN A 9 9.99 -18.23 -7.23
N TRP A 10 10.91 -17.40 -6.70
CA TRP A 10 11.23 -17.45 -5.27
C TRP A 10 10.09 -16.86 -4.45
N ASP A 11 9.40 -17.73 -3.71
CA ASP A 11 8.44 -17.34 -2.70
C ASP A 11 9.19 -17.05 -1.40
N TYR A 12 9.29 -15.77 -1.06
CA TYR A 12 9.90 -15.31 0.20
C TYR A 12 8.82 -14.94 1.23
N GLY A 13 7.56 -15.32 0.95
CA GLY A 13 6.45 -15.10 1.85
C GLY A 13 6.66 -15.69 3.24
N PRO A 14 7.16 -16.93 3.37
CA PRO A 14 7.45 -17.53 4.68
C PRO A 14 8.45 -16.70 5.50
N GLU A 15 9.58 -16.29 4.92
CA GLU A 15 10.62 -15.54 5.63
C GLU A 15 10.18 -14.11 5.99
N LEU A 16 9.35 -13.47 5.15
CA LEU A 16 8.83 -12.14 5.46
C LEU A 16 7.63 -12.18 6.42
N MET A 17 6.91 -13.30 6.52
CA MET A 17 5.71 -13.41 7.35
C MET A 17 6.02 -13.17 8.82
N GLU A 18 7.14 -13.68 9.33
CA GLU A 18 7.56 -13.42 10.72
C GLU A 18 7.75 -11.92 10.99
N LEU A 19 8.43 -11.22 10.08
CA LEU A 19 8.63 -9.77 10.19
C LEU A 19 7.31 -9.00 10.12
N VAL A 20 6.39 -9.43 9.26
CA VAL A 20 5.06 -8.82 9.12
C VAL A 20 4.23 -9.07 10.37
N ALA A 21 4.28 -10.27 10.93
CA ALA A 21 3.59 -10.62 12.18
C ALA A 21 4.08 -9.76 13.34
N ASP A 22 5.39 -9.55 13.47
CA ASP A 22 5.99 -8.63 14.44
C ASP A 22 5.44 -7.21 14.25
N MET A 23 5.48 -6.67 13.03
CA MET A 23 5.03 -5.31 12.74
C MET A 23 3.53 -5.10 13.02
N VAL A 24 2.68 -6.08 12.69
CA VAL A 24 1.25 -6.06 13.00
C VAL A 24 1.03 -6.12 14.52
N THR A 25 1.78 -6.96 15.23
CA THR A 25 1.71 -7.09 16.69
C THR A 25 2.12 -5.79 17.38
N TRP A 26 3.26 -5.21 17.01
CA TRP A 26 3.77 -3.96 17.57
C TRP A 26 2.83 -2.78 17.29
N GLY A 27 2.24 -2.72 16.09
CA GLY A 27 1.31 -1.68 15.69
C GLY A 27 -0.14 -1.87 16.15
N SER A 28 -0.47 -2.96 16.84
CA SER A 28 -1.86 -3.33 17.19
C SER A 28 -2.59 -2.29 18.05
N GLY A 29 -1.84 -1.55 18.87
CA GLY A 29 -2.35 -0.46 19.71
C GLY A 29 -2.50 0.88 18.98
N ASP A 30 -1.98 1.01 17.76
CA ASP A 30 -2.03 2.26 16.99
C ASP A 30 -3.31 2.36 16.15
N THR A 31 -4.44 2.13 16.83
CA THR A 31 -5.79 2.07 16.26
C THR A 31 -6.76 2.97 17.04
N ARG A 32 -7.86 3.38 16.42
CA ARG A 32 -9.02 3.95 17.11
C ARG A 32 -9.86 2.84 17.76
N PRO A 33 -10.77 3.16 18.71
CA PRO A 33 -11.76 2.21 19.22
C PRO A 33 -12.64 1.67 18.09
N ASP A 34 -13.17 0.45 18.22
CA ASP A 34 -13.92 -0.22 17.14
C ASP A 34 -15.16 0.59 16.68
N ALA A 35 -15.85 1.26 17.61
CA ALA A 35 -16.97 2.15 17.30
C ALA A 35 -16.62 3.24 16.26
N PHE A 36 -15.36 3.70 16.22
CA PHE A 36 -14.90 4.65 15.23
C PHE A 36 -14.98 4.11 13.80
N TYR A 37 -14.75 2.81 13.59
CA TYR A 37 -14.77 2.17 12.27
C TYR A 37 -16.12 1.52 11.95
N GLU A 38 -16.82 1.03 12.98
CA GLU A 38 -18.02 0.21 12.83
C GLU A 38 -19.32 1.00 12.87
N LYS A 39 -19.33 2.22 13.44
CA LYS A 39 -20.51 3.07 13.58
C LYS A 39 -20.42 4.34 12.71
N PRO A 40 -20.42 4.23 11.37
CA PRO A 40 -20.32 5.38 10.47
C PRO A 40 -21.48 6.37 10.63
N GLU A 41 -22.62 5.96 11.17
CA GLU A 41 -23.78 6.79 11.48
C GLU A 41 -23.52 7.86 12.54
N LEU A 42 -22.47 7.72 13.36
CA LEU A 42 -22.04 8.76 14.30
C LEU A 42 -21.47 9.98 13.58
N PHE A 43 -20.98 9.82 12.35
CA PHE A 43 -20.52 10.91 11.52
C PHE A 43 -21.71 11.51 10.76
N THR A 44 -22.20 12.67 11.22
CA THR A 44 -23.44 13.29 10.74
C THR A 44 -23.21 14.74 10.31
N PRO A 45 -22.57 14.97 9.15
CA PRO A 45 -22.39 16.32 8.63
C PRO A 45 -23.75 16.93 8.22
N SER A 46 -23.91 18.23 8.42
CA SER A 46 -25.06 19.01 7.97
C SER A 46 -24.95 19.42 6.50
N SER A 47 -26.05 19.86 5.90
CA SER A 47 -26.07 20.35 4.51
C SER A 47 -25.10 21.52 4.29
N GLU A 48 -25.06 22.45 5.26
CA GLU A 48 -24.21 23.65 5.22
C GLU A 48 -22.72 23.30 5.31
N GLU A 49 -22.38 22.32 6.16
CA GLU A 49 -21.01 21.80 6.27
C GLU A 49 -20.57 21.15 4.95
N ILE A 50 -21.43 20.32 4.34
CA ILE A 50 -21.12 19.67 3.06
C ILE A 50 -20.93 20.72 1.95
N GLU A 51 -21.78 21.75 1.89
CA GLU A 51 -21.63 22.84 0.93
C GLU A 51 -20.29 23.58 1.09
N ALA A 52 -19.87 23.84 2.33
CA ALA A 52 -18.55 24.42 2.60
C ALA A 52 -17.40 23.50 2.16
N PHE A 53 -17.56 22.18 2.32
CA PHE A 53 -16.58 21.19 1.89
C PHE A 53 -16.53 21.02 0.36
N SER A 54 -17.58 21.35 -0.39
CA SER A 54 -17.58 21.35 -1.87
C SER A 54 -16.54 22.28 -2.49
N LEU A 55 -15.96 23.20 -1.72
CA LEU A 55 -14.81 24.03 -2.12
C LEU A 55 -13.57 23.21 -2.50
N VAL A 56 -13.49 21.91 -2.18
CA VAL A 56 -12.44 21.01 -2.73
C VAL A 56 -12.40 21.01 -4.25
N GLY A 57 -13.52 21.38 -4.89
CA GLY A 57 -13.65 21.46 -6.34
C GLY A 57 -12.94 22.64 -7.00
N GLU A 58 -12.52 23.62 -6.22
CA GLU A 58 -11.74 24.74 -6.74
C GLU A 58 -10.32 24.28 -7.10
N PRO A 59 -9.77 24.68 -8.26
CA PRO A 59 -8.40 24.33 -8.66
C PRO A 59 -7.36 24.70 -7.61
N GLU A 60 -7.56 25.81 -6.92
CA GLU A 60 -6.70 26.36 -5.87
C GLU A 60 -6.69 25.51 -4.60
N PHE A 61 -7.67 24.61 -4.39
CA PHE A 61 -7.65 23.66 -3.27
C PHE A 61 -6.39 22.78 -3.30
N ARG A 62 -5.81 22.50 -4.48
CA ARG A 62 -4.53 21.76 -4.60
C ARG A 62 -3.39 22.42 -3.83
N HIS A 63 -3.43 23.74 -3.64
CA HIS A 63 -2.44 24.47 -2.85
C HIS A 63 -2.67 24.37 -1.34
N CYS A 64 -3.82 23.83 -0.91
CA CYS A 64 -4.12 23.56 0.49
C CYS A 64 -3.54 22.22 0.95
N LEU A 65 -3.33 21.29 0.02
CA LEU A 65 -2.73 19.98 0.27
C LEU A 65 -1.22 20.12 0.48
N THR A 66 -0.68 19.41 1.47
CA THR A 66 0.76 19.23 1.61
C THR A 66 1.10 17.73 1.54
N SER A 67 2.36 17.37 1.29
CA SER A 67 2.82 15.99 1.42
C SER A 67 3.92 16.04 2.45
N THR A 68 3.58 15.67 3.69
CA THR A 68 4.46 15.88 4.84
C THR A 68 4.51 14.61 5.64
N ALA A 69 5.71 14.19 6.02
CA ALA A 69 5.97 13.10 6.93
C ALA A 69 7.16 13.50 7.81
N ASN A 70 6.89 13.76 9.08
CA ASN A 70 7.92 13.93 10.11
C ASN A 70 8.00 12.66 10.93
N ASP A 71 8.20 11.54 10.24
CA ASP A 71 8.40 10.28 10.92
C ASP A 71 9.75 10.32 11.65
N PRO A 72 9.76 10.14 12.98
CA PRO A 72 10.97 10.26 13.77
C PRO A 72 12.03 9.21 13.42
N PHE A 73 11.69 8.14 12.70
CA PHE A 73 12.66 7.17 12.20
C PHE A 73 13.59 7.75 11.13
N PHE A 74 13.10 8.63 10.24
CA PHE A 74 13.87 9.20 9.13
C PHE A 74 14.72 10.40 9.55
N ASN A 75 15.54 10.23 10.60
CA ASN A 75 16.48 11.23 11.08
C ASN A 75 17.94 10.71 11.01
N ALA A 76 18.91 11.62 10.92
CA ALA A 76 20.32 11.28 10.72
C ALA A 76 20.97 10.45 11.83
N GLN A 77 20.38 10.39 13.04
CA GLN A 77 20.90 9.59 14.16
C GLN A 77 20.50 8.12 14.06
N VAL A 78 19.51 7.79 13.24
CA VAL A 78 18.88 6.47 13.17
C VAL A 78 19.00 5.88 11.76
N PHE A 79 18.83 6.73 10.75
CA PHE A 79 18.80 6.34 9.36
C PHE A 79 19.93 7.03 8.59
N ASN A 80 20.65 6.28 7.75
CA ASN A 80 21.80 6.81 7.01
C ASN A 80 21.36 7.67 5.82
N LEU A 81 21.06 8.93 6.11
CA LEU A 81 20.61 9.92 5.12
C LEU A 81 21.67 10.26 4.07
N GLU A 82 22.95 10.10 4.41
CA GLU A 82 24.05 10.32 3.46
C GLU A 82 23.98 9.31 2.30
N LEU A 83 23.66 8.05 2.60
CA LEU A 83 23.49 7.01 1.57
C LEU A 83 22.32 7.32 0.64
N ILE A 84 21.21 7.84 1.17
CA ILE A 84 20.03 8.27 0.40
C ILE A 84 20.40 9.41 -0.53
N GLN A 85 21.13 10.41 -0.03
CA GLN A 85 21.60 11.52 -0.84
C GLN A 85 22.53 11.07 -1.97
N ARG A 86 23.47 10.14 -1.69
CA ARG A 86 24.35 9.56 -2.72
C ARG A 86 23.55 8.78 -3.76
N ALA A 87 22.56 8.00 -3.35
CA ALA A 87 21.69 7.26 -4.27
C ALA A 87 20.86 8.19 -5.16
N ARG A 88 20.32 9.28 -4.59
CA ARG A 88 19.60 10.31 -5.35
C ARG A 88 20.50 11.00 -6.37
N ASN A 89 21.72 11.36 -5.97
CA ASN A 89 22.68 12.06 -6.83
C ASN A 89 23.44 11.15 -7.81
N SER A 90 23.23 9.83 -7.72
CA SER A 90 23.86 8.88 -8.64
C SER A 90 23.43 9.16 -10.08
N GLU A 91 24.41 9.17 -10.98
CA GLU A 91 24.26 9.26 -12.43
C GLU A 91 23.96 7.91 -13.08
N ALA A 92 23.65 6.86 -12.30
CA ALA A 92 23.31 5.56 -12.85
C ALA A 92 22.08 5.64 -13.77
N ASP A 93 22.18 5.02 -14.95
CA ASP A 93 21.14 5.03 -15.99
C ASP A 93 19.77 4.55 -15.50
N ALA A 94 19.75 3.66 -14.51
CA ALA A 94 18.53 3.16 -13.90
C ALA A 94 18.65 3.04 -12.37
N LYS A 95 17.71 3.65 -11.65
CA LYS A 95 17.52 3.49 -10.21
C LYS A 95 16.39 2.48 -9.95
N CYS A 96 16.65 1.50 -9.08
CA CYS A 96 15.64 0.52 -8.69
C CYS A 96 14.49 1.17 -7.90
N ALA A 97 13.36 0.47 -7.81
CA ALA A 97 12.12 1.01 -7.26
C ALA A 97 12.24 1.34 -5.76
N SER A 98 12.99 0.54 -4.99
CA SER A 98 13.23 0.79 -3.56
C SER A 98 14.01 2.09 -3.32
N TRP A 99 15.08 2.37 -4.07
CA TRP A 99 15.78 3.66 -3.96
C TRP A 99 14.85 4.82 -4.30
N LYS A 100 14.09 4.72 -5.40
CA LYS A 100 13.07 5.71 -5.78
C LYS A 100 12.08 5.96 -4.66
N ALA A 101 11.55 4.92 -4.03
CA ALA A 101 10.66 5.03 -2.88
C ALA A 101 11.32 5.74 -1.70
N LEU A 102 12.53 5.33 -1.33
CA LEU A 102 13.28 5.88 -0.19
C LEU A 102 13.57 7.37 -0.30
N TYR A 103 14.07 7.84 -1.45
CA TYR A 103 14.32 9.27 -1.60
C TYR A 103 13.06 10.06 -1.94
N SER A 104 11.95 9.42 -2.36
CA SER A 104 10.67 10.09 -2.70
C SER A 104 9.97 10.75 -1.51
N THR A 105 10.20 10.26 -0.28
CA THR A 105 9.61 10.83 0.94
C THR A 105 10.44 11.97 1.55
N MET A 106 11.69 12.14 1.09
CA MET A 106 12.64 13.19 1.57
C MET A 106 13.02 14.19 0.47
N ILE A 107 12.21 14.23 -0.60
CA ILE A 107 12.43 14.95 -1.87
C ILE A 107 12.60 16.44 -1.74
N ARG A 108 12.10 17.03 -0.65
CA ARG A 108 11.90 18.46 -0.63
C ARG A 108 13.21 19.18 -0.39
N THR A 109 13.70 19.88 -1.41
CA THR A 109 14.96 20.61 -1.34
C THR A 109 14.80 22.13 -1.30
N ASP A 110 13.66 22.66 -1.73
CA ASP A 110 13.45 24.09 -1.84
C ASP A 110 11.99 24.52 -1.56
N ALA A 111 11.76 25.83 -1.72
CA ALA A 111 10.48 26.49 -1.50
C ALA A 111 9.61 26.56 -2.77
N LYS A 112 10.02 25.93 -3.87
CA LYS A 112 9.30 25.97 -5.15
C LYS A 112 8.10 25.02 -5.12
N ASP A 113 7.14 25.28 -5.99
CA ASP A 113 5.89 24.53 -6.15
C ASP A 113 6.07 23.18 -6.87
N ASN A 114 7.21 22.95 -7.52
CA ASN A 114 7.58 21.66 -8.11
C ASN A 114 8.11 20.63 -7.09
N TYR A 115 8.27 21.00 -5.81
CA TYR A 115 8.75 20.19 -4.67
C TYR A 115 10.20 19.67 -4.77
N THR A 116 10.70 19.36 -5.96
CA THR A 116 12.05 18.85 -6.21
C THR A 116 12.56 19.36 -7.57
N GLU A 117 13.87 19.54 -7.68
CA GLU A 117 14.55 19.83 -8.95
C GLU A 117 14.87 18.57 -9.76
N ASP A 118 14.60 17.37 -9.21
CA ASP A 118 14.84 16.10 -9.92
C ASP A 118 13.73 15.79 -10.92
N ASN A 119 14.06 15.89 -12.21
CA ASN A 119 13.15 15.67 -13.34
C ASN A 119 12.55 14.26 -13.37
N HIS A 120 13.21 13.25 -12.79
CA HIS A 120 12.67 11.88 -12.75
C HIS A 120 11.61 11.69 -11.67
N THR A 121 11.75 12.37 -10.52
CA THR A 121 10.82 12.20 -9.39
C THR A 121 9.67 13.20 -9.43
N GLN A 122 9.89 14.39 -9.99
CA GLN A 122 8.87 15.44 -10.13
C GLN A 122 7.54 14.93 -10.73
N PRO A 123 7.51 14.13 -11.81
CA PRO A 123 6.25 13.63 -12.39
C PRO A 123 5.45 12.74 -11.44
N PHE A 124 6.13 11.94 -10.61
CA PHE A 124 5.48 11.03 -9.65
C PHE A 124 4.84 11.78 -8.49
N ILE A 125 5.52 12.82 -8.00
CA ILE A 125 4.98 13.71 -6.96
C ILE A 125 3.75 14.44 -7.48
N ALA A 126 3.85 15.03 -8.68
CA ALA A 126 2.72 15.69 -9.32
C ALA A 126 1.54 14.73 -9.55
N ALA A 127 1.81 13.47 -9.89
CA ALA A 127 0.78 12.44 -9.99
C ALA A 127 0.15 12.10 -8.62
N GLY A 128 0.95 12.05 -7.55
CA GLY A 128 0.47 11.88 -6.18
C GLY A 128 -0.51 12.97 -5.77
N PHE A 129 -0.16 14.25 -5.95
CA PHE A 129 -1.05 15.38 -5.65
C PHE A 129 -2.32 15.38 -6.49
N ARG A 130 -2.24 14.99 -7.78
CA ARG A 130 -3.45 14.83 -8.61
C ARG A 130 -4.38 13.76 -8.06
N LYS A 131 -3.85 12.61 -7.61
CA LYS A 131 -4.64 11.53 -6.99
C LYS A 131 -5.23 11.96 -5.63
N LEU A 132 -4.49 12.70 -4.82
CA LEU A 132 -5.01 13.25 -3.56
C LEU A 132 -6.12 14.28 -3.79
N HIS A 133 -5.99 15.10 -4.83
CA HIS A 133 -7.06 16.04 -5.22
C HIS A 133 -8.31 15.29 -5.69
N THR A 134 -8.18 14.27 -6.54
CA THR A 134 -9.33 13.45 -6.95
C THR A 134 -9.93 12.64 -5.80
N LEU A 135 -9.10 12.18 -4.85
CA LEU A 135 -9.57 11.58 -3.60
C LEU A 135 -10.43 12.59 -2.80
N SER A 136 -9.96 13.82 -2.64
CA SER A 136 -10.68 14.88 -1.90
C SER A 136 -12.07 15.12 -2.49
N HIS A 137 -12.16 15.16 -3.82
CA HIS A 137 -13.43 15.21 -4.54
C HIS A 137 -14.34 14.03 -4.22
N SER A 138 -13.86 12.79 -4.44
CA SER A 138 -14.64 11.59 -4.20
C SER A 138 -15.06 11.44 -2.73
N CYS A 139 -14.28 11.99 -1.80
CA CYS A 139 -14.66 12.05 -0.39
C CYS A 139 -15.90 12.92 -0.19
N VAL A 140 -15.89 14.15 -0.73
CA VAL A 140 -17.02 15.09 -0.62
C VAL A 140 -18.26 14.56 -1.35
N ASP A 141 -18.08 13.98 -2.54
CA ASP A 141 -19.18 13.36 -3.30
C ASP A 141 -19.89 12.27 -2.48
N ASN A 142 -19.17 11.57 -1.61
CA ASN A 142 -19.72 10.52 -0.75
C ASN A 142 -20.24 11.02 0.61
N LEU A 143 -20.06 12.30 0.98
CA LEU A 143 -20.57 12.83 2.26
C LEU A 143 -22.10 12.77 2.36
N HIS A 144 -22.81 12.82 1.23
CA HIS A 144 -24.27 12.67 1.23
C HIS A 144 -24.72 11.32 1.82
N LEU A 145 -23.87 10.28 1.82
CA LEU A 145 -24.15 8.96 2.43
C LEU A 145 -24.25 9.00 3.96
N TYR A 146 -23.82 10.11 4.57
CA TYR A 146 -23.78 10.34 6.02
C TYR A 146 -24.88 11.26 6.55
N LEU A 147 -25.68 11.85 5.65
CA LEU A 147 -26.90 12.52 6.05
C LEU A 147 -27.89 11.49 6.60
N ASN A 148 -28.22 11.64 7.88
CA ASN A 148 -29.17 10.82 8.63
C ASN A 148 -30.41 11.65 9.02
N PRO A 149 -31.60 11.03 9.10
CA PRO A 149 -32.79 11.72 9.60
C PRO A 149 -32.64 12.03 11.10
N ASN A 150 -33.14 13.20 11.52
CA ASN A 150 -33.17 13.56 12.94
C ASN A 150 -34.06 12.59 13.72
N GLN A 151 -33.64 12.24 14.93
CA GLN A 151 -34.48 11.46 15.84
C GLN A 151 -35.64 12.32 16.36
N VAL A 152 -36.86 11.78 16.31
CA VAL A 152 -38.06 12.43 16.84
C VAL A 152 -38.43 11.77 18.17
N SER A 153 -38.57 12.57 19.23
CA SER A 153 -38.99 12.06 20.54
C SER A 153 -40.35 11.36 20.47
N LYS A 154 -40.43 10.16 21.06
CA LYS A 154 -41.67 9.37 21.18
C LYS A 154 -42.60 9.86 22.30
N THR A 155 -42.21 10.87 23.08
CA THR A 155 -42.96 11.32 24.27
C THR A 155 -44.23 12.10 23.96
N ASP A 156 -44.33 12.72 22.78
CA ASP A 156 -45.52 13.46 22.35
C ASP A 156 -46.23 12.72 21.21
N LEU A 157 -47.02 11.70 21.59
CA LEU A 157 -47.75 10.84 20.66
C LEU A 157 -48.80 11.58 19.82
N VAL A 158 -49.32 12.70 20.32
CA VAL A 158 -50.39 13.48 19.66
C VAL A 158 -49.87 14.13 18.39
N HIS A 159 -48.68 14.74 18.47
CA HIS A 159 -48.04 15.36 17.31
C HIS A 159 -46.96 14.48 16.68
N TYR A 160 -46.70 13.28 17.20
CA TYR A 160 -45.64 12.38 16.74
C TYR A 160 -45.67 12.18 15.22
N LYS A 161 -46.83 11.81 14.65
CA LYS A 161 -46.96 11.56 13.20
C LYS A 161 -46.65 12.81 12.36
N GLN A 162 -47.10 13.99 12.80
CA GLN A 162 -46.87 15.24 12.08
C GLN A 162 -45.40 15.67 12.19
N LYS A 163 -44.79 15.54 13.37
CA LYS A 163 -43.36 15.78 13.60
C LYS A 163 -42.49 14.84 12.77
N THR A 164 -42.81 13.54 12.73
CA THR A 164 -42.08 12.57 11.89
C THR A 164 -42.22 12.85 10.41
N LEU A 165 -43.40 13.28 9.94
CA LEU A 165 -43.60 13.66 8.55
C LEU A 165 -42.76 14.89 8.18
N PHE A 166 -42.69 15.89 9.07
CA PHE A 166 -41.91 17.10 8.83
C PHE A 166 -40.41 16.82 8.82
N GLU A 167 -39.90 16.00 9.76
CA GLU A 167 -38.49 15.59 9.76
C GLU A 167 -38.14 14.72 8.55
N ALA A 168 -39.04 13.84 8.09
CA ALA A 168 -38.85 13.11 6.83
C ALA A 168 -38.77 14.06 5.63
N GLY A 169 -39.64 15.09 5.60
CA GLY A 169 -39.60 16.15 4.57
C GLY A 169 -38.28 16.93 4.58
N LYS A 170 -37.83 17.38 5.76
CA LYS A 170 -36.52 18.06 5.93
C LYS A 170 -35.36 17.19 5.45
N PHE A 171 -35.38 15.90 5.80
CA PHE A 171 -34.35 14.97 5.38
C PHE A 171 -34.28 14.85 3.85
N ILE A 172 -35.43 14.65 3.18
CA ILE A 172 -35.48 14.57 1.71
C ILE A 172 -35.02 15.89 1.07
N ILE A 173 -35.47 17.03 1.58
CA ILE A 173 -35.06 18.36 1.09
C ILE A 173 -33.55 18.53 1.24
N GLY A 174 -32.99 18.21 2.42
CA GLY A 174 -31.55 18.30 2.68
C GLY A 174 -30.73 17.40 1.75
N LYS A 175 -31.20 16.17 1.49
CA LYS A 175 -30.59 15.27 0.50
C LYS A 175 -30.58 15.90 -0.90
N ILE A 176 -31.70 16.46 -1.35
CA ILE A 176 -31.78 17.12 -2.66
C ILE A 176 -30.84 18.33 -2.73
N GLN A 177 -30.82 19.17 -1.70
CA GLN A 177 -29.95 20.35 -1.64
C GLN A 177 -28.47 19.98 -1.73
N VAL A 178 -28.02 18.99 -0.96
CA VAL A 178 -26.63 18.52 -1.01
C VAL A 178 -26.30 17.95 -2.38
N LEU A 179 -27.15 17.10 -2.95
CA LEU A 179 -26.92 16.55 -4.30
C LEU A 179 -26.86 17.63 -5.38
N ASN A 180 -27.57 18.75 -5.23
CA ASN A 180 -27.48 19.90 -6.13
C ASN A 180 -26.20 20.73 -5.92
N ALA A 181 -25.69 20.78 -4.69
CA ALA A 181 -24.48 21.52 -4.32
C ALA A 181 -23.19 20.75 -4.64
N LEU A 182 -23.26 19.42 -4.75
CA LEU A 182 -22.14 18.62 -5.25
C LEU A 182 -21.79 19.10 -6.67
N PRO A 183 -20.50 19.24 -6.99
CA PRO A 183 -20.09 19.63 -8.33
C PRO A 183 -20.70 18.66 -9.34
N ALA A 184 -21.59 19.13 -10.22
CA ALA A 184 -22.09 18.33 -11.34
C ALA A 184 -20.88 17.65 -11.99
N ALA A 185 -20.91 16.32 -12.19
CA ALA A 185 -19.78 15.52 -12.64
C ALA A 185 -19.07 16.17 -13.84
N LYS A 186 -18.14 17.09 -13.54
CA LYS A 186 -17.39 17.84 -14.53
C LYS A 186 -16.36 16.85 -15.00
N SER A 187 -16.70 16.10 -16.04
CA SER A 187 -15.77 15.36 -16.90
C SER A 187 -14.42 16.08 -16.88
N ASN A 188 -13.44 15.52 -16.15
CA ASN A 188 -12.05 15.95 -16.00
C ASN A 188 -11.67 17.23 -16.78
N ILE A 189 -12.08 18.41 -16.29
CA ILE A 189 -11.82 19.66 -17.04
C ILE A 189 -10.33 20.07 -16.95
N ASN A 190 -9.56 19.48 -16.03
CA ASN A 190 -8.14 19.78 -15.87
C ASN A 190 -7.25 18.53 -16.04
N GLY A 191 -7.01 18.15 -17.29
CA GLY A 191 -5.79 17.45 -17.74
C GLY A 191 -5.89 15.94 -17.92
N ASN A 192 -6.16 15.50 -19.16
CA ASN A 192 -6.21 14.12 -19.65
C ASN A 192 -7.15 13.18 -18.86
N GLY A 193 -8.05 12.47 -19.56
CA GLY A 193 -8.88 11.39 -19.00
C GLY A 193 -8.10 10.16 -18.48
N ARG A 194 -6.83 10.34 -18.11
CA ARG A 194 -5.88 9.36 -17.58
C ARG A 194 -5.59 9.51 -16.08
N THR A 195 -6.06 10.56 -15.40
CA THR A 195 -5.83 10.70 -13.95
C THR A 195 -6.69 9.69 -13.18
N PRO A 196 -6.09 8.71 -12.46
CA PRO A 196 -6.85 7.70 -11.73
C PRO A 196 -7.69 8.34 -10.61
N ASN A 197 -8.88 7.79 -10.36
CA ASN A 197 -9.69 8.14 -9.20
C ASN A 197 -8.91 7.79 -7.91
N GLY A 198 -8.62 8.79 -7.09
CA GLY A 198 -7.84 8.63 -5.86
C GLY A 198 -8.46 7.66 -4.86
N LEU A 199 -9.79 7.61 -4.75
CA LEU A 199 -10.50 6.66 -3.88
C LEU A 199 -10.32 5.22 -4.37
N VAL A 200 -10.39 4.99 -5.68
CA VAL A 200 -10.15 3.66 -6.28
C VAL A 200 -8.69 3.24 -6.09
N VAL A 201 -7.74 4.18 -6.23
CA VAL A 201 -6.33 3.91 -5.93
C VAL A 201 -6.16 3.51 -4.47
N LEU A 202 -6.77 4.23 -3.54
CA LEU A 202 -6.70 3.94 -2.11
C LEU A 202 -7.26 2.55 -1.79
N GLN A 203 -8.48 2.25 -2.27
CA GLN A 203 -9.11 0.93 -2.14
C GLN A 203 -8.20 -0.18 -2.67
N LYS A 204 -7.66 0.00 -3.88
CA LYS A 204 -6.76 -0.97 -4.50
C LYS A 204 -5.53 -1.25 -3.63
N ARG A 205 -4.92 -0.22 -3.04
CA ARG A 205 -3.71 -0.37 -2.20
C ARG A 205 -3.99 -1.11 -0.89
N ILE A 206 -5.17 -0.90 -0.30
CA ILE A 206 -5.62 -1.66 0.87
C ILE A 206 -5.80 -3.13 0.49
N TRP A 207 -6.54 -3.43 -0.59
CA TRP A 207 -6.75 -4.81 -1.06
C TRP A 207 -5.45 -5.51 -1.44
N GLU A 208 -4.53 -4.82 -2.10
CA GLU A 208 -3.19 -5.31 -2.42
C GLU A 208 -2.38 -5.66 -1.16
N THR A 209 -2.48 -4.85 -0.11
CA THR A 209 -1.81 -5.10 1.18
C THR A 209 -2.40 -6.33 1.88
N LEU A 210 -3.72 -6.45 1.91
CA LEU A 210 -4.43 -7.62 2.47
C LEU A 210 -4.10 -8.91 1.69
N LEU A 211 -4.09 -8.84 0.35
CA LEU A 211 -3.73 -9.96 -0.52
C LEU A 211 -2.28 -10.40 -0.29
N CYS A 212 -1.35 -9.47 -0.08
CA CYS A 212 0.03 -9.81 0.24
C CYS A 212 0.14 -10.59 1.56
N CYS A 213 -0.54 -10.12 2.61
CA CYS A 213 -0.58 -10.82 3.89
C CYS A 213 -1.16 -12.23 3.74
N LEU A 214 -2.25 -12.39 2.97
CA LEU A 214 -2.83 -13.69 2.64
C LEU A 214 -1.86 -14.62 1.92
N MET A 215 -1.15 -14.11 0.90
CA MET A 215 -0.15 -14.90 0.17
C MET A 215 0.96 -15.38 1.10
N MET A 216 1.50 -14.49 1.94
CA MET A 216 2.57 -14.84 2.89
C MET A 216 2.11 -15.87 3.92
N GLN A 217 0.89 -15.72 4.45
CA GLN A 217 0.27 -16.68 5.37
C GLN A 217 0.07 -18.05 4.71
N ASN A 218 -0.44 -18.08 3.48
CA ASN A 218 -0.63 -19.33 2.75
C ASN A 218 0.71 -20.04 2.49
N SER A 219 1.73 -19.30 2.08
CA SER A 219 3.07 -19.85 1.84
C SER A 219 3.71 -20.35 3.13
N PHE A 220 3.65 -19.55 4.21
CA PHE A 220 4.17 -19.94 5.54
C PHE A 220 3.49 -21.23 6.04
N PHE A 221 2.18 -21.35 5.85
CA PHE A 221 1.43 -22.54 6.24
C PHE A 221 1.85 -23.80 5.47
N ILE A 222 2.04 -23.69 4.16
CA ILE A 222 2.49 -24.79 3.32
C ILE A 222 3.86 -25.29 3.81
N ASP A 223 4.80 -24.37 4.04
CA ASP A 223 6.13 -24.69 4.57
C ASP A 223 6.07 -25.32 5.97
N TYR A 224 5.24 -24.78 6.86
CA TYR A 224 5.04 -25.33 8.20
C TYR A 224 4.51 -26.77 8.16
N LEU A 225 3.50 -27.05 7.32
CA LEU A 225 2.95 -28.39 7.14
C LEU A 225 4.01 -29.36 6.60
N GLU A 226 4.81 -28.94 5.62
CA GLU A 226 5.89 -29.76 5.09
C GLU A 226 6.91 -30.13 6.18
N ASN A 227 7.29 -29.18 7.02
CA ASN A 227 8.23 -29.43 8.12
C ASN A 227 7.63 -30.38 9.16
N CYS A 228 6.36 -30.19 9.55
CA CYS A 228 5.68 -31.11 10.48
C CYS A 228 5.61 -32.54 9.94
N ILE A 229 5.36 -32.71 8.64
CA ILE A 229 5.36 -34.03 7.97
C ILE A 229 6.76 -34.64 7.98
N LYS A 230 7.80 -33.85 7.68
CA LYS A 230 9.21 -34.31 7.64
C LYS A 230 9.72 -34.71 9.04
N ASP A 231 9.38 -33.94 10.06
CA ASP A 231 9.89 -34.13 11.43
C ASP A 231 9.02 -35.08 12.27
N ASN A 232 7.91 -35.56 11.71
CA ASN A 232 6.96 -36.47 12.37
C ASN A 232 6.41 -35.91 13.70
N GLU A 233 6.36 -34.57 13.83
CA GLU A 233 5.73 -33.88 14.94
C GLU A 233 4.21 -33.90 14.73
N PHE A 234 3.49 -34.56 15.64
CA PHE A 234 2.04 -34.77 15.60
C PHE A 234 1.50 -35.54 14.37
N PRO A 235 1.94 -36.80 14.15
CA PRO A 235 1.56 -37.57 12.97
C PRO A 235 0.03 -37.65 12.80
N ASP A 236 -0.73 -37.82 13.88
CA ASP A 236 -2.18 -37.96 13.79
C ASP A 236 -2.91 -36.64 13.49
N LYS A 237 -2.44 -35.49 13.99
CA LYS A 237 -3.11 -34.19 13.75
C LYS A 237 -2.63 -33.51 12.48
N ALA A 238 -1.33 -33.58 12.19
CA ALA A 238 -0.75 -33.07 10.95
C ALA A 238 -1.21 -33.91 9.76
N MET A 239 -1.23 -35.25 9.84
CA MET A 239 -1.81 -36.07 8.77
C MET A 239 -3.33 -35.93 8.68
N HIS A 240 -4.06 -35.68 9.78
CA HIS A 240 -5.51 -35.43 9.71
C HIS A 240 -5.87 -34.04 9.15
N ALA A 241 -5.09 -33.01 9.46
CA ALA A 241 -5.21 -31.69 8.83
C ALA A 241 -4.81 -31.76 7.34
N ALA A 242 -3.70 -32.42 7.04
CA ALA A 242 -3.25 -32.63 5.68
C ALA A 242 -4.21 -33.55 4.90
N SER A 243 -4.86 -34.55 5.51
CA SER A 243 -5.81 -35.45 4.83
C SER A 243 -7.19 -34.82 4.60
N LYS A 244 -7.56 -33.82 5.42
CA LYS A 244 -8.70 -32.94 5.17
C LYS A 244 -8.44 -31.91 4.07
N MET A 245 -7.19 -31.57 3.80
CA MET A 245 -6.80 -30.87 2.59
C MET A 245 -6.77 -31.87 1.44
N SER A 246 -7.68 -31.73 0.48
CA SER A 246 -7.64 -32.54 -0.74
C SER A 246 -6.24 -32.44 -1.39
N ARG A 247 -5.79 -33.49 -2.09
CA ARG A 247 -4.56 -33.43 -2.92
C ARG A 247 -4.52 -32.15 -3.78
N TYR A 248 -5.68 -31.73 -4.28
CA TYR A 248 -5.91 -30.51 -5.04
C TYR A 248 -5.56 -29.20 -4.30
N ASN A 249 -5.78 -29.12 -2.98
CA ASN A 249 -5.42 -27.93 -2.17
C ASN A 249 -3.95 -27.92 -1.72
N ARG A 250 -3.25 -29.06 -1.80
CA ARG A 250 -1.79 -29.11 -1.56
C ARG A 250 -1.00 -28.67 -2.80
N GLU A 251 -1.61 -28.74 -3.97
CA GLU A 251 -0.96 -28.45 -5.26
C GLU A 251 -1.10 -26.97 -5.66
N ARG A 252 -2.08 -26.24 -5.10
CA ARG A 252 -2.36 -24.83 -5.45
C ARG A 252 -1.77 -23.86 -4.44
N SER A 253 -0.78 -23.09 -4.87
CA SER A 253 -0.20 -21.99 -4.09
C SER A 253 -0.82 -20.66 -4.52
N LEU A 254 -1.35 -19.89 -3.57
CA LEU A 254 -1.89 -18.56 -3.85
C LEU A 254 -0.79 -17.66 -4.42
N PHE A 255 0.45 -17.78 -3.93
CA PHE A 255 1.60 -17.03 -4.45
C PHE A 255 1.94 -17.40 -5.90
N LYS A 256 1.96 -18.70 -6.24
CA LYS A 256 2.35 -19.16 -7.57
C LYS A 256 1.26 -18.92 -8.62
N GLU A 257 0.02 -19.29 -8.31
CA GLU A 257 -1.07 -19.39 -9.29
C GLU A 257 -2.17 -18.34 -9.12
N GLY A 258 -2.34 -17.76 -7.93
CA GLY A 258 -3.43 -16.81 -7.69
C GLY A 258 -4.81 -17.39 -7.99
N ASP A 259 -5.65 -16.61 -8.67
CA ASP A 259 -6.96 -17.01 -9.19
C ASP A 259 -6.95 -17.35 -10.69
N VAL A 260 -5.76 -17.59 -11.27
CA VAL A 260 -5.60 -17.89 -12.70
C VAL A 260 -6.40 -19.13 -13.08
N LYS A 261 -7.19 -19.02 -14.15
CA LYS A 261 -8.07 -20.09 -14.63
C LYS A 261 -7.31 -21.07 -15.50
N ASP A 262 -6.49 -20.55 -16.41
CA ASP A 262 -5.59 -21.35 -17.25
C ASP A 262 -4.14 -21.06 -16.89
N ILE A 263 -3.55 -21.91 -16.06
CA ILE A 263 -2.15 -21.82 -15.62
C ILE A 263 -1.15 -21.93 -16.78
N ASN A 264 -1.56 -22.47 -17.93
CA ASN A 264 -0.73 -22.55 -19.13
C ASN A 264 -0.79 -21.26 -19.97
N SER A 265 -1.73 -20.35 -19.67
CA SER A 265 -1.84 -19.06 -20.34
C SER A 265 -0.72 -18.13 -19.87
N SER A 266 0.27 -17.92 -20.75
CA SER A 266 1.36 -16.97 -20.49
C SER A 266 0.85 -15.54 -20.22
N THR A 267 -0.31 -15.16 -20.76
CA THR A 267 -0.89 -13.83 -20.57
C THR A 267 -1.52 -13.71 -19.17
N GLU A 268 -2.33 -14.67 -18.77
CA GLU A 268 -2.95 -14.66 -17.42
C GLU A 268 -1.88 -14.73 -16.33
N MET A 269 -0.87 -15.59 -16.50
CA MET A 269 0.24 -15.70 -15.56
C MET A 269 1.08 -14.42 -15.48
N LYS A 270 1.22 -13.67 -16.58
CA LYS A 270 1.91 -12.38 -16.59
C LYS A 270 1.12 -11.31 -15.84
N GLU A 271 -0.20 -11.25 -16.01
CA GLU A 271 -1.07 -10.33 -15.27
C GLU A 271 -1.14 -10.68 -13.78
N TRP A 272 -1.17 -11.97 -13.44
CA TRP A 272 -1.02 -12.42 -12.06
C TRP A 272 0.32 -11.96 -11.47
N GLY A 273 1.42 -12.14 -12.21
CA GLY A 273 2.74 -11.65 -11.81
C GLY A 273 2.75 -10.15 -11.47
N LYS A 274 2.11 -9.31 -12.28
CA LYS A 274 1.97 -7.86 -12.00
C LYS A 274 1.14 -7.56 -10.76
N THR A 275 0.06 -8.31 -10.56
CA THR A 275 -0.83 -8.19 -9.39
C THR A 275 -0.08 -8.56 -8.13
N ARG A 276 0.63 -9.68 -8.14
CA ARG A 276 1.50 -10.14 -7.05
C ARG A 276 2.57 -9.10 -6.71
N LEU A 277 3.30 -8.59 -7.69
CA LEU A 277 4.32 -7.56 -7.45
C LEU A 277 3.72 -6.27 -6.86
N SER A 278 2.54 -5.86 -7.34
CA SER A 278 1.84 -4.69 -6.78
C SER A 278 1.38 -4.93 -5.34
N ALA A 279 0.91 -6.14 -5.01
CA ALA A 279 0.54 -6.53 -3.64
C ALA A 279 1.73 -6.41 -2.67
N PHE A 280 2.87 -7.00 -3.02
CA PHE A 280 4.09 -6.91 -2.21
C PHE A 280 4.64 -5.48 -2.12
N GLY A 281 4.61 -4.72 -3.22
CA GLY A 281 5.01 -3.31 -3.20
C GLY A 281 4.13 -2.46 -2.28
N SER A 282 2.81 -2.65 -2.33
CA SER A 282 1.85 -1.93 -1.48
C SER A 282 2.04 -2.24 0.00
N MET A 283 2.22 -3.51 0.35
CA MET A 283 2.50 -3.94 1.71
C MET A 283 3.83 -3.37 2.23
N ALA A 284 4.91 -3.51 1.46
CA ALA A 284 6.22 -3.02 1.85
C ALA A 284 6.25 -1.50 2.07
N VAL A 285 5.59 -0.74 1.18
CA VAL A 285 5.47 0.71 1.31
C VAL A 285 4.59 1.10 2.50
N PHE A 286 3.51 0.37 2.76
CA PHE A 286 2.65 0.60 3.91
C PHE A 286 3.42 0.44 5.24
N PHE A 287 4.13 -0.67 5.44
CA PHE A 287 4.87 -0.84 6.68
C PHE A 287 6.04 0.15 6.84
N LEU A 288 6.67 0.57 5.75
CA LEU A 288 7.76 1.53 5.84
C LEU A 288 7.30 2.99 6.01
N PHE A 289 6.26 3.43 5.30
CA PHE A 289 5.87 4.84 5.20
C PHE A 289 4.43 5.13 5.62
N GLY A 290 3.67 4.11 6.00
CA GLY A 290 2.22 4.20 6.22
C GLY A 290 1.43 4.44 4.92
N ALA A 291 0.15 4.73 5.09
CA ALA A 291 -0.76 5.00 3.97
C ALA A 291 -0.32 6.18 3.07
N ALA A 292 0.41 7.15 3.62
CA ALA A 292 0.95 8.29 2.86
C ALA A 292 1.94 7.88 1.78
N GLY A 293 2.68 6.78 1.97
CA GLY A 293 3.63 6.27 0.99
C GLY A 293 2.97 5.88 -0.34
N TRP A 294 1.72 5.42 -0.32
CA TRP A 294 1.03 4.88 -1.50
C TRP A 294 0.82 5.88 -2.64
N TRP A 295 0.88 7.18 -2.38
CA TRP A 295 0.60 8.22 -3.37
C TRP A 295 1.76 8.44 -4.36
N HIS A 296 2.99 8.37 -3.86
CA HIS A 296 4.20 8.74 -4.61
C HIS A 296 5.37 7.75 -4.50
N CYS A 297 5.37 6.84 -3.53
CA CYS A 297 6.44 5.84 -3.36
C CYS A 297 6.24 4.59 -4.23
N LEU A 298 5.07 4.45 -4.87
CA LEU A 298 4.74 3.39 -5.82
C LEU A 298 4.47 3.98 -7.22
N PRO A 299 5.47 4.63 -7.85
CA PRO A 299 5.28 5.24 -9.16
C PRO A 299 4.94 4.21 -10.25
N ASP A 300 5.44 2.99 -10.08
CA ASP A 300 5.16 1.82 -10.91
C ASP A 300 5.10 0.58 -10.02
N SER A 301 3.89 0.22 -9.55
CA SER A 301 3.74 -0.83 -8.54
C SER A 301 4.06 -2.23 -9.05
N HIS A 302 4.07 -2.44 -10.37
CA HIS A 302 4.40 -3.73 -10.98
C HIS A 302 5.89 -3.88 -11.31
N ASN A 303 6.72 -2.87 -11.02
CA ASN A 303 8.17 -2.90 -11.23
C ASN A 303 9.00 -3.03 -9.94
N PHE A 304 8.35 -3.27 -8.80
CA PHE A 304 9.04 -3.67 -7.58
C PHE A 304 9.53 -5.10 -7.74
N ASN A 305 10.84 -5.31 -7.79
CA ASN A 305 11.38 -6.66 -7.81
C ASN A 305 11.50 -7.22 -6.38
N GLN A 306 11.88 -8.49 -6.27
CA GLN A 306 11.99 -9.18 -4.99
C GLN A 306 12.97 -8.50 -4.02
N ARG A 307 14.09 -7.95 -4.52
CA ARG A 307 15.07 -7.23 -3.68
C ARG A 307 14.52 -5.92 -3.17
N ASP A 308 13.73 -5.22 -3.98
CA ASP A 308 13.07 -3.99 -3.56
C ASP A 308 12.13 -4.28 -2.38
N VAL A 309 11.26 -5.29 -2.53
CA VAL A 309 10.32 -5.71 -1.48
C VAL A 309 11.07 -6.16 -0.23
N TRP A 310 12.03 -7.08 -0.36
CA TRP A 310 12.84 -7.58 0.75
C TRP A 310 13.47 -6.45 1.55
N THR A 311 14.12 -5.51 0.86
CA THR A 311 14.83 -4.38 1.48
C THR A 311 13.87 -3.46 2.22
N LEU A 312 12.73 -3.13 1.60
CA LEU A 312 11.75 -2.20 2.20
C LEU A 312 11.02 -2.83 3.39
N VAL A 313 10.72 -4.14 3.35
CA VAL A 313 10.11 -4.84 4.48
C VAL A 313 11.07 -4.93 5.66
N HIS A 314 12.35 -5.25 5.44
CA HIS A 314 13.34 -5.25 6.51
C HIS A 314 13.55 -3.85 7.11
N LEU A 315 13.54 -2.82 6.27
CA LEU A 315 13.62 -1.45 6.77
C LEU A 315 12.35 -1.06 7.53
N GLY A 316 11.18 -1.49 7.07
CA GLY A 316 9.90 -1.33 7.76
C GLY A 316 9.89 -2.01 9.13
N HIS A 317 10.46 -3.21 9.22
CA HIS A 317 10.60 -3.94 10.48
C HIS A 317 11.55 -3.20 11.44
N ALA A 318 12.74 -2.81 10.97
CA ALA A 318 13.67 -2.00 11.77
C ALA A 318 13.04 -0.67 12.22
N ARG A 319 12.22 -0.04 11.37
CA ARG A 319 11.43 1.15 11.73
C ARG A 319 10.46 0.84 12.86
N HIS A 320 9.66 -0.23 12.76
CA HIS A 320 8.72 -0.57 13.82
C HIS A 320 9.43 -0.98 15.11
N GLU A 321 10.49 -1.79 15.04
CA GLU A 321 11.31 -2.16 16.21
C GLU A 321 11.80 -0.89 16.94
N TRP A 322 12.28 0.09 16.16
CA TRP A 322 12.74 1.37 16.67
C TRP A 322 11.62 2.23 17.28
N LEU A 323 10.47 2.32 16.60
CA LEU A 323 9.32 3.13 17.04
C LEU A 323 8.62 2.55 18.28
N TYR A 324 8.46 1.23 18.32
CA TYR A 324 7.69 0.52 19.34
C TYR A 324 8.56 -0.03 20.48
N GLY A 325 9.86 0.27 20.49
CA GLY A 325 10.73 0.01 21.63
C GLY A 325 10.19 0.66 22.92
N LYS A 326 10.22 -0.08 24.04
CA LYS A 326 9.51 0.21 25.31
C LYS A 326 9.66 1.65 25.87
N GLU A 327 10.73 2.35 25.52
CA GLU A 327 10.98 3.72 26.00
C GLU A 327 10.42 4.82 25.07
N ARG A 328 10.23 4.56 23.77
CA ARG A 328 9.95 5.60 22.74
C ARG A 328 8.48 5.70 22.35
N LEU A 329 7.69 4.67 22.67
CA LEU A 329 6.25 4.62 22.42
C LEU A 329 5.49 5.74 23.17
N LYS A 330 6.02 6.21 24.31
CA LYS A 330 5.46 7.32 25.12
C LYS A 330 5.60 8.69 24.46
N ASP A 331 6.58 8.86 23.58
CA ASP A 331 6.91 10.16 22.97
C ASP A 331 6.24 10.36 21.60
N ARG A 332 5.69 9.29 21.00
CA ARG A 332 5.06 9.35 19.68
C ARG A 332 3.68 9.99 19.76
N ARG A 333 3.48 11.06 19.00
CA ARG A 333 2.16 11.68 18.82
C ARG A 333 1.48 11.03 17.63
N ARG A 334 0.16 10.85 17.71
CA ARG A 334 -0.65 10.43 16.55
C ARG A 334 -0.44 11.35 15.34
N ASP A 335 -0.21 12.64 15.61
CA ASP A 335 0.12 13.69 14.63
C ASP A 335 1.43 13.47 13.85
N ASP A 336 2.30 12.55 14.30
CA ASP A 336 3.57 12.22 13.64
C ASP A 336 3.40 11.24 12.47
N THR A 337 2.19 10.68 12.29
CA THR A 337 1.87 9.72 11.23
C THR A 337 0.92 10.37 10.21
N PRO A 338 1.40 10.70 9.00
CA PRO A 338 0.55 11.29 7.98
C PRO A 338 -0.49 10.29 7.48
N LEU A 339 -1.69 10.79 7.18
CA LEU A 339 -2.86 9.96 6.89
C LEU A 339 -3.13 8.92 8.00
N TYR A 340 -3.14 9.39 9.25
CA TYR A 340 -3.28 8.54 10.43
C TYR A 340 -4.56 7.72 10.39
N GLU A 341 -5.71 8.30 10.04
CA GLU A 341 -6.98 7.58 10.13
C GLU A 341 -7.04 6.40 9.14
N ILE A 342 -6.49 6.56 7.93
CA ILE A 342 -6.31 5.45 6.99
C ILE A 342 -5.26 4.46 7.47
N ASP A 343 -4.11 4.92 7.98
CA ASP A 343 -3.05 4.02 8.50
C ASP A 343 -3.59 3.14 9.64
N SER A 344 -4.26 3.79 10.57
CA SER A 344 -4.96 3.23 11.73
C SER A 344 -6.04 2.23 11.31
N PHE A 345 -6.83 2.56 10.28
CA PHE A 345 -7.83 1.65 9.72
C PHE A 345 -7.21 0.38 9.13
N VAL A 346 -6.11 0.48 8.39
CA VAL A 346 -5.45 -0.70 7.81
C VAL A 346 -4.87 -1.58 8.92
N ARG A 347 -4.25 -0.99 9.95
CA ARG A 347 -3.79 -1.74 11.15
C ARG A 347 -4.95 -2.43 11.84
N TRP A 348 -6.09 -1.75 11.97
CA TRP A 348 -7.31 -2.31 12.55
C TRP A 348 -7.81 -3.52 11.75
N LEU A 349 -7.85 -3.44 10.41
CA LEU A 349 -8.20 -4.58 9.56
C LEU A 349 -7.28 -5.78 9.81
N LEU A 350 -5.96 -5.56 9.79
CA LEU A 350 -4.96 -6.61 9.98
C LEU A 350 -5.07 -7.24 11.38
N ARG A 351 -5.32 -6.43 12.42
CA ARG A 351 -5.52 -6.87 13.80
C ARG A 351 -6.78 -7.71 13.93
N LYS A 352 -7.94 -7.19 13.50
CA LYS A 352 -9.24 -7.86 13.67
C LYS A 352 -9.37 -9.17 12.90
N THR A 353 -8.58 -9.33 11.83
CA THR A 353 -8.50 -10.60 11.10
C THR A 353 -7.28 -11.44 11.46
N ASN A 354 -6.61 -11.18 12.59
CA ASN A 354 -5.50 -11.99 13.10
C ASN A 354 -4.32 -12.19 12.11
N MET A 355 -4.00 -11.19 11.29
CA MET A 355 -2.89 -11.29 10.32
C MET A 355 -1.50 -11.37 10.98
N HIS A 356 -1.42 -11.24 12.30
CA HIS A 356 -0.20 -11.45 13.09
C HIS A 356 -0.01 -12.90 13.53
N CYS A 357 -1.05 -13.74 13.50
CA CYS A 357 -0.95 -15.13 13.93
C CYS A 357 -0.09 -15.93 12.95
N LEU A 358 0.94 -16.60 13.45
CA LEU A 358 1.74 -17.54 12.65
C LEU A 358 1.09 -18.93 12.57
N ILE A 359 0.03 -19.17 13.35
CA ILE A 359 -0.71 -20.44 13.36
C ILE A 359 -2.00 -20.26 12.55
N PRO A 360 -2.11 -20.86 11.35
CA PRO A 360 -3.23 -20.55 10.45
C PRO A 360 -4.59 -21.03 10.92
N SER A 361 -4.64 -21.95 11.90
CA SER A 361 -5.90 -22.35 12.55
C SER A 361 -6.46 -21.32 13.53
N GLU A 362 -5.67 -20.30 13.90
CA GLU A 362 -6.12 -19.18 14.76
C GLU A 362 -6.75 -18.05 13.94
N VAL A 363 -6.69 -18.15 12.60
CA VAL A 363 -7.31 -17.20 11.69
C VAL A 363 -8.57 -17.82 11.10
N ASP A 364 -9.68 -17.11 11.26
CA ASP A 364 -10.92 -17.48 10.58
C ASP A 364 -10.91 -16.92 9.15
N TRP A 365 -10.41 -17.76 8.24
CA TRP A 365 -10.33 -17.46 6.80
C TRP A 365 -11.70 -17.31 6.12
N GLU A 366 -12.79 -17.74 6.77
CA GLU A 366 -14.15 -17.59 6.26
C GLU A 366 -14.72 -16.22 6.63
N SER A 367 -14.47 -15.74 7.84
CA SER A 367 -14.94 -14.42 8.28
C SER A 367 -14.04 -13.27 7.81
N ALA A 368 -12.73 -13.47 7.69
CA ALA A 368 -11.80 -12.39 7.33
C ALA A 368 -12.17 -11.66 6.01
N PRO A 369 -12.46 -12.35 4.88
CA PRO A 369 -12.88 -11.66 3.65
C PRO A 369 -14.22 -10.93 3.78
N ARG A 370 -15.16 -11.49 4.56
CA ARG A 370 -16.48 -10.85 4.80
C ARG A 370 -16.31 -9.58 5.61
N PHE A 371 -15.48 -9.64 6.65
CA PHE A 371 -15.12 -8.50 7.47
C PHE A 371 -14.45 -7.41 6.63
N TRP A 372 -13.43 -7.75 5.83
CA TRP A 372 -12.81 -6.75 4.94
C TRP A 372 -13.81 -6.15 3.95
N ALA A 373 -14.66 -6.97 3.32
CA ALA A 373 -15.67 -6.46 2.38
C ALA A 373 -16.71 -5.55 3.05
N GLN A 374 -17.07 -5.82 4.30
CA GLN A 374 -17.97 -4.98 5.10
C GLN A 374 -17.37 -3.61 5.38
N HIS A 375 -16.05 -3.52 5.61
CA HIS A 375 -15.41 -2.28 6.06
C HIS A 375 -14.65 -1.51 4.96
N VAL A 376 -14.03 -2.19 4.00
CA VAL A 376 -13.29 -1.61 2.86
C VAL A 376 -14.28 -1.22 1.76
N ASN A 377 -15.06 -0.19 2.03
CA ASN A 377 -16.09 0.33 1.13
C ASN A 377 -15.94 1.86 0.92
N GLU A 378 -16.62 2.38 -0.10
CA GLU A 378 -16.55 3.80 -0.46
C GLU A 378 -16.97 4.73 0.68
N LYS A 379 -18.02 4.37 1.42
CA LYS A 379 -18.54 5.16 2.54
C LYS A 379 -17.43 5.36 3.58
N ASN A 380 -16.94 4.28 4.18
CA ASN A 380 -15.92 4.33 5.23
C ASN A 380 -14.63 5.00 4.79
N LEU A 381 -14.10 4.62 3.62
CA LEU A 381 -12.82 5.14 3.14
C LEU A 381 -12.90 6.63 2.81
N SER A 382 -14.02 7.09 2.24
CA SER A 382 -14.23 8.52 1.99
C SER A 382 -14.23 9.33 3.28
N ARG A 383 -14.88 8.86 4.36
CA ARG A 383 -14.85 9.56 5.65
C ARG A 383 -13.44 9.60 6.24
N LEU A 384 -12.76 8.46 6.30
CA LEU A 384 -11.43 8.36 6.90
C LEU A 384 -10.41 9.22 6.14
N ALA A 385 -10.39 9.10 4.81
CA ALA A 385 -9.52 9.92 3.97
C ALA A 385 -9.85 11.42 4.09
N PHE A 386 -11.13 11.78 4.16
CA PHE A 386 -11.52 13.18 4.35
C PHE A 386 -11.05 13.72 5.71
N GLN A 387 -11.17 12.93 6.78
CA GLN A 387 -10.64 13.31 8.08
C GLN A 387 -9.14 13.60 8.02
N ASP A 388 -8.37 12.73 7.39
CA ASP A 388 -6.93 12.92 7.21
C ASP A 388 -6.59 14.18 6.39
N ILE A 389 -7.29 14.40 5.26
CA ILE A 389 -7.10 15.58 4.41
C ILE A 389 -7.42 16.85 5.21
N MET A 390 -8.53 16.86 5.95
CA MET A 390 -8.98 18.04 6.68
C MET A 390 -8.09 18.34 7.89
N VAL A 391 -7.50 17.33 8.54
CA VAL A 391 -6.46 17.54 9.56
C VAL A 391 -5.29 18.35 8.98
N GLU A 392 -4.86 18.05 7.76
CA GLU A 392 -3.79 18.80 7.10
C GLU A 392 -4.23 20.20 6.63
N VAL A 393 -5.41 20.31 6.01
CA VAL A 393 -5.96 21.57 5.49
C VAL A 393 -6.25 22.55 6.64
N CYS A 394 -6.74 22.09 7.78
CA CYS A 394 -7.12 22.94 8.90
C CYS A 394 -5.96 23.30 9.85
N LYS A 395 -4.77 22.69 9.69
CA LYS A 395 -3.57 23.01 10.47
C LYS A 395 -3.16 24.46 10.23
N VAL A 396 -2.94 25.20 11.33
CA VAL A 396 -2.49 26.61 11.30
C VAL A 396 -1.12 26.74 10.64
N LYS A 397 -0.23 25.78 10.92
CA LYS A 397 1.05 25.62 10.24
C LYS A 397 1.08 24.21 9.68
N PRO A 398 1.26 24.04 8.35
CA PRO A 398 1.49 22.73 7.77
C PRO A 398 2.66 22.05 8.49
N MET A 399 2.60 20.73 8.58
CA MET A 399 3.79 19.98 8.97
C MET A 399 4.87 20.26 7.92
N LYS A 400 6.13 20.21 8.32
CA LYS A 400 7.22 20.34 7.35
C LYS A 400 7.63 18.95 6.90
N SER A 401 7.99 18.81 5.64
CA SER A 401 8.68 17.61 5.18
C SER A 401 10.16 17.70 5.54
N LEU A 402 10.84 16.56 5.62
CA LEU A 402 12.28 16.50 5.80
C LEU A 402 12.98 16.54 4.44
N ASN A 403 14.13 17.21 4.39
CA ASN A 403 15.04 17.14 3.25
C ASN A 403 16.05 15.98 3.43
N PHE A 404 16.89 15.76 2.42
CA PHE A 404 17.94 14.71 2.43
C PHE A 404 18.98 14.80 3.56
N LYS A 405 18.99 15.87 4.36
CA LYS A 405 19.83 16.00 5.54
C LYS A 405 19.07 15.72 6.84
N GLY A 406 17.77 15.40 6.75
CA GLY A 406 16.90 15.19 7.91
C GLY A 406 16.47 16.51 8.56
N ASN A 407 16.67 17.63 7.87
CA ASN A 407 16.25 18.94 8.35
C ASN A 407 14.89 19.30 7.76
N GLU A 408 14.11 20.08 8.49
CA GLU A 408 12.87 20.66 7.98
C GLU A 408 13.10 21.42 6.67
N ALA A 409 12.34 21.05 5.64
CA ALA A 409 12.32 21.75 4.37
C ALA A 409 11.56 23.09 4.49
N PRO A 410 11.92 24.11 3.70
CA PRO A 410 11.24 25.41 3.73
C PRO A 410 9.78 25.29 3.24
N ASP A 411 8.89 26.23 3.55
CA ASP A 411 7.48 26.20 3.11
C ASP A 411 7.29 26.51 1.62
N VAL A 412 6.19 26.01 1.00
CA VAL A 412 5.95 26.21 -0.45
C VAL A 412 5.51 27.66 -0.64
N LYS A 413 6.22 28.39 -1.50
CA LYS A 413 5.84 29.75 -1.87
C LYS A 413 4.80 29.72 -2.99
N ILE A 414 3.53 29.76 -2.60
CA ILE A 414 2.41 29.91 -3.54
C ILE A 414 2.37 31.37 -4.02
N ARG A 415 2.24 31.57 -5.33
CA ARG A 415 2.13 32.91 -5.94
C ARG A 415 0.73 33.51 -5.74
N ARG A 416 0.63 34.83 -5.71
CA ARG A 416 -0.66 35.55 -5.78
C ARG A 416 -1.21 35.46 -7.21
N PRO A 417 -2.55 35.36 -7.42
CA PRO A 417 -3.61 35.42 -6.40
C PRO A 417 -3.97 34.06 -5.77
N SER A 418 -3.45 32.94 -6.29
CA SER A 418 -3.81 31.58 -5.84
C SER A 418 -3.60 31.34 -4.34
N LYS A 419 -2.61 32.01 -3.73
CA LYS A 419 -2.41 31.98 -2.28
C LYS A 419 -3.62 32.51 -1.49
N GLU A 420 -4.17 33.66 -1.89
CA GLU A 420 -5.27 34.31 -1.16
C GLU A 420 -6.55 33.50 -1.25
N ILE A 421 -6.80 32.89 -2.41
CA ILE A 421 -7.93 31.98 -2.63
C ILE A 421 -7.75 30.72 -1.78
N ALA A 422 -6.57 30.09 -1.79
CA ALA A 422 -6.27 28.92 -0.97
C ALA A 422 -6.44 29.22 0.53
N ASP A 423 -5.90 30.35 1.02
CA ASP A 423 -6.05 30.77 2.42
C ASP A 423 -7.53 30.96 2.79
N ASN A 424 -8.35 31.53 1.90
CA ASN A 424 -9.80 31.67 2.11
C ASN A 424 -10.53 30.32 2.16
N ILE A 425 -10.17 29.38 1.28
CA ILE A 425 -10.71 28.01 1.28
C ILE A 425 -10.36 27.34 2.62
N LYS A 426 -9.10 27.39 3.06
CA LYS A 426 -8.65 26.79 4.34
C LYS A 426 -9.42 27.36 5.52
N ASN A 427 -9.60 28.68 5.58
CA ASN A 427 -10.31 29.35 6.67
C ASN A 427 -11.78 28.95 6.73
N THR A 428 -12.46 28.93 5.57
CA THR A 428 -13.86 28.53 5.46
C THR A 428 -14.04 27.06 5.86
N MET A 429 -13.24 26.16 5.27
CA MET A 429 -13.29 24.74 5.61
C MET A 429 -13.03 24.49 7.10
N LYS A 430 -12.06 25.19 7.69
CA LYS A 430 -11.73 25.06 9.11
C LYS A 430 -12.86 25.47 10.05
N SER A 431 -13.61 26.54 9.73
CA SER A 431 -14.69 27.02 10.58
C SER A 431 -15.84 26.01 10.69
N TYR A 432 -16.10 25.25 9.63
CA TYR A 432 -17.10 24.18 9.61
C TYR A 432 -16.55 22.84 10.12
N TRP A 433 -15.31 22.51 9.77
CA TRP A 433 -14.69 21.23 10.14
C TRP A 433 -14.50 21.06 11.65
N THR A 434 -13.94 22.07 12.32
CA THR A 434 -13.51 21.95 13.72
C THR A 434 -14.68 21.60 14.64
N PRO A 435 -15.81 22.33 14.64
CA PRO A 435 -16.94 21.98 15.51
C PRO A 435 -17.57 20.63 15.16
N MET A 436 -17.66 20.30 13.86
CA MET A 436 -18.27 19.06 13.39
C MET A 436 -17.46 17.83 13.83
N ILE A 437 -16.13 17.88 13.66
CA ILE A 437 -15.25 16.76 14.01
C ILE A 437 -15.12 16.59 15.52
N ASP A 438 -15.09 17.68 16.29
CA ASP A 438 -15.09 17.63 17.76
C ASP A 438 -16.36 16.96 18.29
N ALA A 439 -17.53 17.33 17.74
CA ALA A 439 -18.79 16.70 18.09
C ALA A 439 -18.84 15.21 17.70
N TYR A 440 -18.23 14.84 16.57
CA TYR A 440 -18.11 13.44 16.16
C TYR A 440 -17.23 12.63 17.12
N HIS A 441 -16.05 13.15 17.49
CA HIS A 441 -15.17 12.46 18.43
C HIS A 441 -15.84 12.26 19.79
N GLN A 442 -16.56 13.27 20.30
CA GLN A 442 -17.34 13.12 21.53
C GLN A 442 -18.37 11.99 21.42
N ARG A 443 -19.12 11.90 20.32
CA ARG A 443 -20.08 10.81 20.10
C ARG A 443 -19.43 9.43 20.07
N VAL A 444 -18.22 9.32 19.51
CA VAL A 444 -17.46 8.06 19.50
C VAL A 444 -16.96 7.69 20.90
N GLU A 445 -16.54 8.67 21.69
CA GLU A 445 -16.11 8.46 23.09
C GLU A 445 -17.26 8.12 24.03
N ASP A 446 -18.45 8.64 23.76
CA ASP A 446 -19.67 8.36 24.53
C ASP A 446 -20.27 6.97 24.24
N GLU A 447 -19.81 6.28 23.19
CA GLU A 447 -20.26 4.91 22.91
C GLU A 447 -19.76 3.94 23.98
N PRO A 448 -20.64 3.08 24.55
CA PRO A 448 -20.21 2.08 25.49
C PRO A 448 -19.18 1.16 24.83
N VAL A 449 -18.04 0.98 25.49
CA VAL A 449 -17.08 -0.06 25.11
C VAL A 449 -17.78 -1.39 25.31
N GLU A 450 -18.13 -2.07 24.22
CA GLU A 450 -18.46 -3.48 24.31
C GLU A 450 -17.18 -4.19 24.77
N GLU A 451 -17.12 -4.55 26.05
CA GLU A 451 -16.09 -5.45 26.53
C GLU A 451 -16.18 -6.71 25.66
N GLU A 452 -15.09 -7.07 24.97
CA GLU A 452 -14.97 -8.36 24.31
C GLU A 452 -15.16 -9.43 25.40
N VAL A 453 -16.40 -9.89 25.57
CA VAL A 453 -16.70 -11.06 26.36
C VAL A 453 -16.02 -12.18 25.61
N ASP A 454 -14.86 -12.59 26.13
CA ASP A 454 -14.23 -13.86 25.80
C ASP A 454 -15.33 -14.92 25.97
N GLN A 455 -15.97 -15.29 24.86
CA GLN A 455 -16.93 -16.38 24.84
C GLN A 455 -16.11 -17.64 25.00
N GLY A 456 -15.76 -17.90 26.25
CA GLY A 456 -15.18 -19.14 26.70
C GLY A 456 -15.98 -20.27 26.08
N VAL A 457 -15.29 -21.02 25.24
CA VAL A 457 -15.70 -22.28 24.64
C VAL A 457 -16.65 -23.00 25.61
N GLN A 458 -17.93 -23.09 25.26
CA GLN A 458 -18.86 -23.93 25.99
C GLN A 458 -18.30 -25.35 25.97
N LYS A 459 -17.76 -25.76 27.12
CA LYS A 459 -17.23 -27.10 27.37
C LYS A 459 -18.39 -28.08 27.14
N PRO A 460 -18.31 -29.01 26.16
CA PRO A 460 -19.31 -30.05 26.07
C PRO A 460 -19.26 -30.89 27.35
N SER A 461 -20.42 -31.05 27.97
CA SER A 461 -20.60 -31.80 29.22
C SER A 461 -20.15 -33.25 29.05
N GLY A 462 -19.07 -33.64 29.71
CA GLY A 462 -18.67 -35.04 29.88
C GLY A 462 -17.20 -35.34 29.59
N LEU A 463 -16.30 -34.93 30.48
CA LEU A 463 -14.99 -35.57 30.69
C LEU A 463 -14.48 -35.24 32.10
N PRO A 464 -13.72 -36.14 32.77
CA PRO A 464 -13.41 -36.04 34.20
C PRO A 464 -12.46 -34.88 34.50
N ASP A 465 -12.66 -34.25 35.66
CA ASP A 465 -11.84 -33.15 36.16
C ASP A 465 -10.40 -33.60 36.45
N GLY A 466 -9.43 -32.78 36.03
CA GLY A 466 -8.11 -32.75 36.66
C GLY A 466 -6.90 -32.95 35.74
N VAL A 467 -6.73 -32.16 34.67
CA VAL A 467 -5.41 -31.71 34.19
C VAL A 467 -5.59 -30.33 33.53
N PRO A 468 -4.80 -29.29 33.86
CA PRO A 468 -4.92 -27.99 33.20
C PRO A 468 -4.43 -28.10 31.75
N LEU A 469 -5.30 -27.77 30.78
CA LEU A 469 -4.97 -27.71 29.35
C LEU A 469 -4.43 -26.33 28.91
N PHE A 470 -4.24 -25.41 29.85
CA PHE A 470 -3.73 -24.07 29.58
C PHE A 470 -2.56 -23.76 30.52
N ARG A 471 -1.42 -23.42 29.93
CA ARG A 471 -0.34 -22.73 30.62
C ARG A 471 -0.67 -21.25 30.54
N GLU A 472 -0.84 -20.59 31.69
CA GLU A 472 -0.90 -19.13 31.73
C GLU A 472 0.33 -18.52 31.03
N PRO A 473 0.18 -17.35 30.38
CA PRO A 473 1.32 -16.67 29.78
C PRO A 473 2.34 -16.34 30.88
N LEU A 474 3.55 -16.88 30.75
CA LEU A 474 4.66 -16.44 31.59
C LEU A 474 4.97 -14.97 31.28
N PRO A 475 5.33 -14.16 32.29
CA PRO A 475 5.74 -12.78 32.07
C PRO A 475 6.95 -12.74 31.11
N PRO A 476 7.12 -11.63 30.35
CA PRO A 476 8.10 -11.57 29.29
C PRO A 476 9.50 -11.75 29.86
N PHE A 477 10.10 -12.90 29.59
CA PHE A 477 11.54 -13.09 29.75
C PHE A 477 12.27 -12.09 28.83
N PRO A 478 13.43 -11.56 29.26
CA PRO A 478 14.17 -10.59 28.48
C PRO A 478 14.50 -11.21 27.12
N SER A 479 14.02 -10.60 26.04
CA SER A 479 14.44 -10.97 24.71
C SER A 479 15.95 -10.73 24.63
N SER A 480 16.70 -11.82 24.53
CA SER A 480 18.02 -11.81 23.91
C SER A 480 17.78 -11.49 22.44
N GLY A 481 17.52 -10.22 22.14
CA GLY A 481 17.34 -9.73 20.78
C GLY A 481 18.61 -9.99 19.99
N HIS A 482 18.49 -10.79 18.93
CA HIS A 482 19.46 -10.77 17.84
C HIS A 482 19.26 -9.44 17.09
N SER A 483 19.84 -8.40 17.66
CA SER A 483 19.92 -7.04 17.12
C SER A 483 20.57 -7.04 15.72
N ALA A 484 20.14 -6.08 14.89
CA ALA A 484 20.83 -5.64 13.66
C ALA A 484 22.32 -5.28 13.86
N HIS A 485 22.82 -5.18 15.10
CA HIS A 485 24.25 -5.06 15.41
C HIS A 485 25.07 -6.36 15.22
N SER A 486 24.45 -7.51 14.95
CA SER A 486 25.19 -8.78 14.73
C SER A 486 25.83 -8.91 13.33
N LEU A 487 25.63 -7.97 12.40
CA LEU A 487 26.16 -8.09 11.04
C LEU A 487 27.66 -7.73 10.87
N LEU A 488 28.42 -7.60 11.97
CA LEU A 488 29.87 -7.36 11.92
C LEU A 488 30.75 -8.56 12.33
N LYS A 489 30.19 -9.76 12.52
CA LYS A 489 31.01 -10.96 12.70
C LYS A 489 30.89 -11.89 11.50
N TYR A 490 31.98 -11.94 10.73
CA TYR A 490 32.24 -12.98 9.73
C TYR A 490 32.01 -14.37 10.35
N GLY A 491 30.89 -15.00 9.99
CA GLY A 491 30.54 -16.35 10.43
C GLY A 491 29.36 -16.88 9.64
N LYS A 492 29.66 -17.72 8.63
CA LYS A 492 28.76 -18.54 7.78
C LYS A 492 27.31 -18.05 7.67
N ILE A 493 27.07 -17.22 6.66
CA ILE A 493 25.78 -17.09 5.98
C ILE A 493 25.22 -18.51 5.78
N ARG A 494 24.02 -18.80 6.27
CA ARG A 494 23.32 -20.05 5.89
C ARG A 494 23.18 -20.05 4.38
N THR A 495 23.88 -20.97 3.73
CA THR A 495 23.74 -21.20 2.29
C THR A 495 22.31 -21.62 1.99
N PRO A 496 21.69 -21.07 0.93
CA PRO A 496 20.33 -21.45 0.51
C PRO A 496 20.27 -22.94 0.17
N ARG A 497 19.20 -23.63 0.57
CA ARG A 497 18.92 -25.01 0.14
C ARG A 497 18.65 -25.00 -1.36
N SER A 498 19.44 -25.75 -2.12
CA SER A 498 19.21 -26.02 -3.54
C SER A 498 18.80 -27.48 -3.75
N ARG A 499 17.79 -27.66 -4.62
CA ARG A 499 17.35 -28.88 -5.31
C ARG A 499 16.28 -29.75 -4.64
N THR A 500 15.17 -29.88 -5.38
CA THR A 500 14.29 -31.04 -5.48
C THR A 500 15.02 -32.19 -6.17
N GLU A 501 14.89 -33.39 -5.60
CA GLU A 501 15.36 -34.68 -6.12
C GLU A 501 14.33 -35.30 -7.09
N SER A 502 14.82 -35.83 -8.22
CA SER A 502 14.27 -36.95 -9.03
C SER A 502 15.21 -37.12 -10.25
N ASP A 503 16.13 -38.08 -10.24
CA ASP A 503 16.14 -39.37 -10.99
C ASP A 503 17.43 -39.31 -11.87
N ASP A 504 18.34 -40.27 -12.02
CA ASP A 504 18.38 -41.72 -11.83
C ASP A 504 19.80 -42.17 -11.40
N GLU A 505 19.88 -43.42 -10.94
CA GLU A 505 21.02 -44.18 -10.42
C GLU A 505 22.02 -44.70 -11.49
N GLU A 506 23.27 -44.91 -11.02
CA GLU A 506 24.36 -45.83 -11.48
C GLU A 506 24.97 -45.63 -12.90
N GLU A 507 26.29 -45.66 -13.13
CA GLU A 507 27.35 -46.58 -12.67
C GLU A 507 28.73 -45.89 -12.49
N GLU A 508 29.56 -46.47 -11.62
CA GLU A 508 30.96 -46.15 -11.34
C GLU A 508 31.94 -46.68 -12.40
N GLU A 509 33.04 -45.95 -12.67
CA GLU A 509 34.44 -46.39 -12.42
C GLU A 509 35.48 -45.49 -13.12
N ASP A 510 36.35 -44.92 -12.28
CA ASP A 510 37.80 -44.65 -12.41
C ASP A 510 38.49 -44.50 -13.78
N SER A 511 39.17 -43.36 -13.97
CA SER A 511 40.66 -43.29 -13.97
C SER A 511 41.24 -42.05 -14.66
N GLN A 512 41.96 -41.26 -13.87
CA GLN A 512 43.28 -40.63 -14.13
C GLN A 512 43.67 -40.00 -15.51
N SER A 513 44.18 -38.76 -15.38
CA SER A 513 45.46 -38.25 -15.93
C SER A 513 45.47 -37.33 -17.18
N SER A 514 45.83 -36.06 -16.89
CA SER A 514 46.93 -35.26 -17.47
C SER A 514 47.07 -34.94 -18.97
N LEU A 515 47.38 -33.64 -19.18
CA LEU A 515 48.33 -33.01 -20.13
C LEU A 515 47.87 -32.53 -21.52
N GLU A 516 48.04 -31.20 -21.68
CA GLU A 516 48.59 -30.43 -22.81
C GLU A 516 48.61 -31.03 -24.24
N SER A 517 48.14 -30.25 -25.22
CA SER A 517 49.02 -29.50 -26.14
C SER A 517 48.31 -28.88 -27.36
N SER A 518 48.56 -27.58 -27.53
CA SER A 518 48.88 -26.80 -28.74
C SER A 518 48.66 -27.31 -30.17
N LEU A 519 48.18 -26.34 -30.97
CA LEU A 519 48.63 -25.96 -32.34
C LEU A 519 48.32 -26.88 -33.53
N GLY A 520 47.45 -26.35 -34.40
CA GLY A 520 47.96 -25.66 -35.59
C GLY A 520 47.64 -26.25 -36.97
N ASN A 521 47.21 -25.34 -37.84
CA ASN A 521 47.45 -25.29 -39.30
C ASN A 521 46.62 -26.23 -40.18
N LEU A 522 46.23 -25.88 -41.41
CA LEU A 522 46.27 -24.67 -42.25
C LEU A 522 45.57 -25.07 -43.58
N ARG A 523 45.12 -24.05 -44.32
CA ARG A 523 44.90 -24.03 -45.78
C ARG A 523 43.76 -24.89 -46.33
N GLY A 524 43.00 -24.43 -47.34
CA GLY A 524 43.15 -23.23 -48.14
C GLY A 524 42.21 -23.26 -49.34
N GLU A 525 41.77 -22.05 -49.67
CA GLU A 525 41.68 -21.50 -51.03
C GLU A 525 40.41 -21.67 -51.89
N LYS A 526 39.81 -20.47 -52.11
CA LYS A 526 39.42 -19.85 -53.40
C LYS A 526 38.19 -20.45 -54.12
N ARG A 527 37.33 -19.68 -54.80
CA ARG A 527 37.26 -18.25 -55.20
C ARG A 527 35.82 -17.95 -55.70
N GLU A 528 35.39 -16.70 -55.51
CA GLU A 528 34.71 -15.74 -56.44
C GLU A 528 33.85 -16.28 -57.63
N ALA A 529 32.76 -15.67 -58.10
CA ALA A 529 31.96 -14.49 -57.73
C ALA A 529 30.75 -14.34 -58.71
N THR A 530 29.75 -13.55 -58.30
CA THR A 530 28.89 -12.61 -59.10
C THR A 530 27.76 -13.10 -60.03
N LEU A 531 26.50 -12.78 -59.71
CA LEU A 531 25.63 -11.74 -60.37
C LEU A 531 24.12 -11.92 -60.02
N SER A 532 23.45 -10.82 -59.67
CA SER A 532 21.99 -10.61 -59.45
C SER A 532 21.18 -10.64 -60.79
N PRO A 533 19.81 -10.58 -60.90
CA PRO A 533 18.82 -9.84 -60.06
C PRO A 533 17.44 -10.51 -59.77
N SER A 534 16.64 -9.84 -58.91
CA SER A 534 15.28 -10.06 -58.32
C SER A 534 14.11 -10.33 -59.33
N PRO A 535 12.81 -10.62 -58.95
CA PRO A 535 12.04 -10.19 -57.75
C PRO A 535 10.90 -11.11 -57.18
N SER A 536 10.14 -10.57 -56.20
CA SER A 536 8.85 -10.99 -55.59
C SER A 536 8.93 -12.04 -54.45
N ASP A 537 8.17 -12.01 -53.35
CA ASP A 537 7.15 -11.11 -52.76
C ASP A 537 6.91 -11.59 -51.30
N LYS A 538 6.61 -10.66 -50.36
CA LYS A 538 5.74 -10.80 -49.14
C LYS A 538 6.15 -11.82 -48.03
N ASP A 539 6.11 -11.58 -46.72
CA ASP A 539 5.50 -10.58 -45.85
C ASP A 539 6.40 -10.37 -44.60
N LYS A 540 6.35 -9.17 -44.02
CA LYS A 540 6.96 -8.81 -42.73
C LYS A 540 5.85 -8.57 -41.72
N ASP A 541 5.92 -9.26 -40.57
CA ASP A 541 5.38 -8.76 -39.30
C ASP A 541 6.56 -8.60 -38.33
N GLN A 542 6.87 -7.35 -37.99
CA GLN A 542 7.79 -6.97 -36.93
C GLN A 542 7.03 -6.11 -35.92
N ASP A 543 6.77 -6.68 -34.76
CA ASP A 543 6.45 -5.94 -33.54
C ASP A 543 7.69 -5.15 -33.09
N SER A 544 7.59 -3.82 -33.13
CA SER A 544 8.57 -2.91 -32.55
C SER A 544 7.89 -2.03 -31.52
N SER A 545 8.03 -2.39 -30.24
CA SER A 545 7.68 -1.55 -29.10
C SER A 545 8.80 -0.56 -28.83
N GLY A 546 8.68 0.67 -29.36
CA GLY A 546 9.56 1.79 -29.03
C GLY A 546 8.75 2.93 -28.42
N THR A 547 9.00 3.22 -27.14
CA THR A 547 8.64 4.51 -26.54
C THR A 547 9.93 5.20 -26.15
N ASP A 548 10.33 6.18 -26.95
CA ASP A 548 11.45 7.07 -26.67
C ASP A 548 10.94 8.52 -26.76
N PRO A 549 11.01 9.33 -25.69
CA PRO A 549 10.49 10.68 -25.66
C PRO A 549 11.64 11.69 -25.80
N SER A 550 12.18 11.85 -27.01
CA SER A 550 12.96 13.04 -27.34
C SER A 550 12.99 13.29 -28.84
N ARG A 551 12.15 14.20 -29.33
CA ARG A 551 12.58 15.03 -30.46
C ARG A 551 11.85 16.37 -30.45
N ASP A 552 12.67 17.38 -30.19
CA ASP A 552 12.35 18.78 -30.28
C ASP A 552 12.10 19.19 -31.73
N SER A 553 11.36 20.27 -31.87
CA SER A 553 10.77 20.76 -33.10
C SER A 553 11.74 21.66 -33.86
N SER A 554 12.01 21.40 -35.13
CA SER A 554 12.49 22.41 -36.06
C SER A 554 12.23 22.03 -37.53
N GLU A 555 11.48 22.92 -38.18
CA GLU A 555 11.53 23.30 -39.60
C GLU A 555 11.13 22.25 -40.65
N ASP A 556 9.99 22.51 -41.31
CA ASP A 556 10.03 22.89 -42.72
C ASP A 556 8.83 23.79 -43.09
N ILE A 557 9.20 24.98 -43.56
CA ILE A 557 8.39 25.98 -44.24
C ILE A 557 8.32 25.55 -45.70
N GLU A 558 7.13 25.40 -46.29
CA GLU A 558 6.94 25.87 -47.67
C GLU A 558 5.46 26.14 -48.02
N ASP A 559 5.27 27.41 -48.40
CA ASP A 559 4.26 28.04 -49.23
C ASP A 559 3.04 27.25 -49.75
N ASN A 560 1.85 27.79 -49.46
CA ASN A 560 0.94 28.08 -50.57
C ASN A 560 0.12 29.36 -50.31
N ARG A 561 0.53 30.44 -50.99
CA ARG A 561 -0.19 31.71 -51.05
C ARG A 561 -1.45 31.57 -51.90
N GLY A 562 -2.56 32.03 -51.33
CA GLY A 562 -3.37 33.06 -51.98
C GLY A 562 -4.73 32.63 -52.53
N ARG A 563 -5.80 33.16 -51.92
CA ARG A 563 -6.78 33.99 -52.63
C ARG A 563 -7.58 34.86 -51.66
N ARG A 564 -7.49 36.16 -51.92
CA ARG A 564 -8.31 37.26 -51.35
C ARG A 564 -9.78 37.06 -51.75
N HIS A 565 -10.72 37.44 -50.88
CA HIS A 565 -11.48 38.68 -51.07
C HIS A 565 -12.52 38.94 -49.96
N ARG A 566 -12.46 40.19 -49.46
CA ARG A 566 -13.44 40.99 -48.72
C ARG A 566 -13.68 40.68 -47.25
#